data_AF-A0A9X8N451-F1
#
_entry.id   AF-A0A9X8N451-F1
#
_cell.length_a   1.000
_cell.length_b   1.000
_cell.length_c   1.000
_cell.angle_alpha   90.00
_cell.angle_beta   90.00
_cell.angle_gamma   90.00
#
_symmetry.space_group_name_H-M   'P 1'
#
loop_
_entity.id
_entity.type
_entity.pdbx_description
1 polymer ?
#
loop_
_entity_poly.entity_id
_entity_poly.type
_entity_poly.pdbx_seq_one_letter_code
_entity_poly.pdbx_strand_id
1 'polypeptide(L)'
;MSTSRKGTAAQEWQSAGPTRITVNLAPKAAAALDQAVKLTGDTKTDTINRALQIYAYLERVAQDGGTLYTRLADSDELERLYFV
;
A
#
# COMPACT_ATOMS: atom_id res chain seq x y z
N MET A 1 26.81 -32.79 -13.32
CA MET A 1 26.86 -31.31 -13.29
C MET A 1 25.43 -30.83 -13.51
N SER A 2 24.62 -30.51 -12.49
CA SER A 2 24.67 -29.28 -11.66
C SER A 2 24.71 -28.05 -12.56
N THR A 3 23.73 -27.15 -12.68
CA THR A 3 22.56 -26.78 -11.87
C THR A 3 21.57 -26.02 -12.77
N SER A 4 20.27 -26.12 -12.50
CA SER A 4 19.41 -24.92 -12.53
C SER A 4 18.10 -25.20 -11.79
N ARG A 5 18.08 -24.83 -10.51
CA ARG A 5 16.82 -24.59 -9.79
C ARG A 5 16.26 -23.28 -10.32
N LYS A 6 15.22 -23.33 -11.13
CA LYS A 6 14.38 -22.16 -11.44
C LYS A 6 12.93 -22.59 -11.34
N GLY A 7 12.30 -22.19 -10.25
CA GLY A 7 10.89 -22.43 -9.99
C GLY A 7 10.55 -22.53 -8.51
N THR A 8 11.01 -21.59 -7.68
CA THR A 8 10.53 -21.51 -6.29
C THR A 8 10.46 -20.04 -5.89
N ALA A 9 9.29 -19.44 -6.12
CA ALA A 9 8.82 -18.18 -5.52
C ALA A 9 7.41 -17.78 -6.03
N ALA A 10 6.81 -18.51 -6.98
CA ALA A 10 5.39 -18.38 -7.29
C ALA A 10 4.54 -19.33 -6.42
N GLN A 11 4.98 -19.57 -5.18
CA GLN A 11 4.39 -20.53 -4.28
C GLN A 11 3.44 -19.79 -3.32
N GLU A 12 2.16 -20.16 -3.42
CA GLU A 12 1.16 -20.08 -2.35
C GLU A 12 0.67 -18.68 -1.96
N TRP A 13 -0.08 -18.04 -2.86
CA TRP A 13 -1.33 -17.40 -2.42
C TRP A 13 -2.44 -18.48 -2.42
N GLN A 14 -2.18 -19.63 -1.78
CA GLN A 14 -3.27 -20.54 -1.43
C GLN A 14 -4.12 -19.79 -0.42
N SER A 15 -5.37 -19.51 -0.80
CA SER A 15 -6.35 -18.73 -0.05
C SER A 15 -6.49 -19.21 1.40
N ALA A 16 -5.66 -18.70 2.29
CA ALA A 16 -6.07 -18.50 3.66
C ALA A 16 -7.25 -17.51 3.60
N GLY A 17 -8.35 -17.84 4.28
CA GLY A 17 -9.45 -16.90 4.45
C GLY A 17 -8.97 -15.59 5.08
N PRO A 18 -9.84 -14.57 5.15
CA PRO A 18 -9.44 -13.26 5.66
C PRO A 18 -8.84 -13.37 7.07
N THR A 19 -7.62 -12.86 7.24
CA THR A 19 -6.97 -12.75 8.55
C THR A 19 -7.61 -11.59 9.33
N ARG A 20 -8.20 -11.89 10.49
CA ARG A 20 -8.77 -10.86 11.36
C ARG A 20 -7.70 -10.25 12.25
N ILE A 21 -7.48 -8.94 12.13
CA ILE A 21 -6.59 -8.17 12.99
C ILE A 21 -7.39 -7.14 13.79
N THR A 22 -6.97 -6.87 15.02
CA THR A 22 -7.46 -5.73 15.81
C THR A 22 -6.31 -4.75 15.96
N VAL A 23 -6.53 -3.50 15.57
CA VAL A 23 -5.52 -2.44 15.64
C VAL A 23 -6.08 -1.24 16.38
N ASN A 24 -5.22 -0.56 17.13
CA ASN A 24 -5.53 0.74 17.70
C ASN A 24 -5.01 1.80 16.73
N LEU A 25 -5.93 2.54 16.10
CA LEU A 25 -5.56 3.64 15.24
C LEU A 25 -5.25 4.89 16.07
N ALA A 26 -4.10 5.51 15.81
CA ALA A 26 -3.84 6.86 16.30
C ALA A 26 -4.93 7.82 15.78
N PRO A 27 -5.26 8.93 16.49
CA PRO A 27 -6.34 9.83 16.09
C PRO A 27 -6.25 10.32 14.63
N LYS A 28 -5.03 10.63 14.15
CA LYS A 28 -4.80 11.03 12.75
C LYS A 28 -5.11 9.91 11.75
N ALA A 29 -4.75 8.67 12.07
CA ALA A 29 -5.02 7.51 11.21
C ALA A 29 -6.52 7.19 11.17
N ALA A 30 -7.23 7.32 12.30
CA ALA A 30 -8.68 7.18 12.35
C ALA A 30 -9.39 8.23 11.49
N ALA A 31 -8.97 9.51 11.58
CA ALA A 31 -9.52 10.57 10.75
C ALA A 31 -9.22 10.36 9.25
N ALA A 32 -8.01 9.91 8.91
CA ALA A 32 -7.64 9.59 7.54
C ALA A 32 -8.47 8.43 6.97
N LEU A 33 -8.74 7.39 7.77
CA LEU A 33 -9.64 6.29 7.38
C LEU A 33 -11.05 6.81 7.06
N ASP A 34 -11.62 7.65 7.93
CA ASP A 34 -12.96 8.20 7.69
C ASP A 34 -13.00 9.12 6.46
N GLN A 35 -11.93 9.89 6.20
CA GLN A 35 -11.81 10.71 5.00
C GLN A 35 -11.70 9.85 3.74
N ALA A 36 -10.87 8.81 3.75
CA ALA A 36 -10.69 7.91 2.62
C ALA A 36 -12.01 7.21 2.26
N VAL A 37 -12.73 6.67 3.25
CA VAL A 37 -14.06 6.08 3.06
C VAL A 37 -15.03 7.08 2.42
N LYS A 38 -15.04 8.35 2.85
CA LYS A 38 -15.90 9.39 2.26
C LYS A 38 -15.54 9.70 0.81
N LEU A 39 -14.25 9.73 0.48
CA LEU A 39 -13.76 10.08 -0.85
C LEU A 39 -13.95 8.94 -1.86
N THR A 40 -13.79 7.68 -1.43
CA THR A 40 -13.84 6.53 -2.33
C THR A 40 -15.18 5.81 -2.34
N GLY A 41 -15.98 5.94 -1.28
CA GLY A 41 -17.21 5.16 -1.07
C GLY A 41 -16.95 3.71 -0.61
N ASP A 42 -15.69 3.36 -0.32
CA ASP A 42 -15.32 2.01 0.11
C ASP A 42 -15.76 1.71 1.56
N THR A 43 -15.84 0.43 1.90
CA THR A 43 -15.95 0.04 3.31
C THR A 43 -14.64 0.31 4.06
N LYS A 44 -14.69 0.37 5.40
CA LYS A 44 -13.47 0.48 6.23
C LYS A 44 -12.49 -0.68 5.99
N THR A 45 -13.02 -1.90 5.81
CA THR A 45 -12.21 -3.09 5.51
C THR A 45 -11.50 -2.92 4.17
N ASP A 46 -12.21 -2.53 3.12
CA ASP A 46 -11.62 -2.36 1.78
C ASP A 46 -10.59 -1.22 1.77
N THR A 47 -10.89 -0.13 2.48
CA THR A 47 -9.98 1.00 2.64
C THR A 47 -8.67 0.59 3.32
N ILE A 48 -8.76 -0.15 4.44
CA ILE A 48 -7.58 -0.64 5.16
C ILE A 48 -6.78 -1.63 4.30
N ASN A 49 -7.45 -2.58 3.66
CA ASN A 49 -6.79 -3.57 2.79
C ASN A 49 -6.04 -2.88 1.65
N ARG A 50 -6.68 -1.91 0.99
CA ARG A 50 -6.07 -1.15 -0.10
C ARG A 50 -4.94 -0.25 0.38
N ALA A 51 -5.09 0.40 1.54
CA ALA A 51 -4.04 1.22 2.13
C ALA A 51 -2.78 0.40 2.43
N LEU A 52 -2.91 -0.82 2.97
CA LEU A 52 -1.78 -1.71 3.23
C LEU A 52 -1.05 -2.12 1.93
N GLN A 53 -1.80 -2.45 0.88
CA GLN A 53 -1.24 -2.82 -0.42
C GLN A 53 -0.48 -1.65 -1.06
N ILE A 54 -1.09 -0.46 -1.07
CA ILE A 54 -0.48 0.76 -1.61
C ILE A 54 0.76 1.11 -0.80
N TYR A 55 0.70 1.11 0.52
CA TYR A 55 1.86 1.40 1.37
C TYR A 55 3.04 0.46 1.08
N ALA A 56 2.79 -0.85 1.01
CA ALA A 56 3.83 -1.82 0.70
C ALA A 56 4.45 -1.61 -0.69
N TYR A 57 3.64 -1.25 -1.69
CA TYR A 57 4.13 -0.92 -3.04
C TYR A 57 5.01 0.33 -3.04
N LEU A 58 4.60 1.39 -2.36
CA LEU A 58 5.33 2.66 -2.32
C LEU A 58 6.67 2.50 -1.59
N GLU A 59 6.68 1.77 -0.47
CA GLU A 59 7.91 1.37 0.22
C GLU A 59 8.85 0.59 -0.69
N ARG A 60 8.31 -0.34 -1.49
CA ARG A 60 9.12 -1.11 -2.44
C ARG A 60 9.78 -0.21 -3.48
N VAL A 61 9.04 0.74 -4.05
CA VAL A 61 9.58 1.71 -5.01
C VAL A 61 10.71 2.52 -4.39
N ALA A 62 10.55 2.99 -3.15
CA ALA A 62 11.58 3.75 -2.45
C ALA A 62 12.84 2.90 -2.17
N GLN A 63 12.67 1.65 -1.71
CA GLN A 63 13.78 0.73 -1.44
C GLN A 63 14.56 0.35 -2.69
N ASP A 64 13.89 0.26 -3.85
CA ASP A 64 14.53 -0.01 -5.14
C ASP A 64 15.23 1.24 -5.73
N GLY A 65 15.38 2.32 -4.94
CA GLY A 65 16.04 3.57 -5.34
C GLY A 65 15.15 4.54 -6.11
N GLY A 66 13.85 4.24 -6.21
CA GLY A 66 12.86 5.10 -6.84
C GLY A 66 12.51 6.33 -6.01
N THR A 67 11.79 7.26 -6.61
CA THR A 67 11.26 8.45 -5.93
C THR A 67 9.81 8.69 -6.35
N LEU A 68 8.97 9.05 -5.39
CA LEU A 68 7.54 9.27 -5.57
C LEU A 68 7.26 10.77 -5.67
N TYR A 69 6.43 11.15 -6.62
CA TYR A 69 6.04 12.54 -6.87
C TYR A 69 4.52 12.64 -7.04
N THR A 70 3.94 13.73 -6.57
CA THR A 70 2.57 14.15 -6.89
C THR A 70 2.58 15.34 -7.82
N ARG A 71 1.59 15.39 -8.71
CA ARG A 71 1.30 16.55 -9.55
C ARG A 71 -0.15 16.95 -9.31
N LEU A 72 -0.38 18.20 -8.94
CA LEU A 72 -1.73 18.75 -8.88
C LEU A 72 -2.18 19.12 -10.29
N ALA A 73 -3.47 18.98 -10.59
CA ALA A 73 -3.99 19.19 -11.94
C ALA A 73 -3.67 20.58 -12.52
N ASP A 74 -3.55 21.58 -11.65
CA ASP A 74 -3.31 22.98 -12.02
C ASP A 74 -1.82 23.39 -11.88
N SER A 75 -0.90 22.43 -11.73
CA SER A 75 0.53 22.69 -11.56
C SER A 75 1.38 21.82 -12.50
N ASP A 76 2.36 22.45 -13.13
CA ASP A 76 3.41 21.74 -13.89
C ASP A 76 4.56 21.24 -13.00
N GLU A 77 4.56 21.62 -11.72
CA GLU A 77 5.59 21.22 -10.77
C GLU A 77 5.29 19.85 -10.16
N LEU A 78 6.36 19.06 -10.02
CA LEU A 78 6.31 17.79 -9.30
C LEU A 78 6.71 18.03 -7.84
N GLU A 79 5.81 17.69 -6.92
CA GLU A 79 6.10 17.70 -5.49
C GLU A 79 6.56 16.32 -5.05
N ARG A 80 7.75 16.24 -4.45
CA ARG A 80 8.27 14.96 -3.95
C ARG A 80 7.52 14.55 -2.70
N LEU A 81 7.04 13.31 -2.71
CA LEU A 81 6.30 12.74 -1.59
C LEU A 81 7.24 12.03 -0.62
N TYR A 82 7.13 12.37 0.65
CA TYR A 82 7.90 11.77 1.74
C TYR A 82 6.95 11.11 2.74
N PHE A 83 7.11 9.81 2.96
CA PHE A 83 6.47 9.11 4.07
C PHE A 83 7.39 9.24 5.30
N VAL A 84 6.83 9.68 6.44
CA VAL A 84 7.55 9.91 7.71
C VAL A 84 6.95 9.01 8.79
#